data_AF-A0A923PSH6-F1
#
_entry.id   AF-A0A923PSH6-F1
#
_cell.length_a   1.000
_cell.length_b   1.000
_cell.length_c   1.000
_cell.angle_alpha   90.00
_cell.angle_beta   90.00
_cell.angle_gamma   90.00
#
_symmetry.space_group_name_H-M   'P 1'
#
loop_
_entity.id
_entity.type
_entity.pdbx_description
1 polymer ?
#
loop_
_entity_poly.entity_id
_entity_poly.type
_entity_poly.pdbx_seq_one_letter_code
_entity_poly.pdbx_strand_id
1 'polypeptide(L)' 'MPKLKFKQDIAAEFGFSEKTLQRKLTALGLSLPRGYLSPLQQRELYEALGYPEGIDKEAYRGLEALTKEGGNDEKEED' A
#
# COMPACT_ATOMS: atom_id res chain seq x y z
N MET A 1 13.21 3.26 8.67
CA MET A 1 12.18 2.44 8.03
C MET A 1 10.80 2.91 8.47
N PRO A 2 9.80 2.92 7.57
CA PRO A 2 8.43 3.27 7.91
C PRO A 2 7.84 2.30 8.95
N LYS A 3 6.91 2.77 9.78
CA LYS A 3 6.22 1.95 10.77
C LYS A 3 5.04 1.20 10.14
N LEU A 4 4.60 0.12 10.80
CA LEU A 4 3.32 -0.52 10.48
C LEU A 4 2.17 0.46 10.71
N LYS A 5 1.20 0.48 9.80
CA LYS A 5 0.01 1.35 9.85
C LYS A 5 -1.24 0.56 9.54
N PHE A 6 -2.38 0.95 10.10
CA PHE A 6 -3.66 0.41 9.68
C PHE A 6 -4.21 1.14 8.46
N LYS A 7 -5.19 0.52 7.79
CA LYS A 7 -5.94 1.17 6.70
C LYS A 7 -6.58 2.49 7.14
N GLN A 8 -7.07 2.58 8.36
CA GLN A 8 -7.64 3.82 8.90
C GLN A 8 -6.61 4.95 8.98
N ASP A 9 -5.36 4.64 9.37
CA ASP A 9 -4.30 5.64 9.50
C ASP A 9 -3.90 6.15 8.12
N ILE A 10 -3.73 5.24 7.16
CA ILE A 10 -3.45 5.59 5.76
C ILE A 10 -4.59 6.41 5.18
N ALA A 11 -5.85 6.02 5.40
CA ALA A 11 -7.00 6.76 4.89
C ALA A 11 -7.01 8.20 5.44
N ALA A 12 -6.68 8.37 6.73
CA ALA A 12 -6.56 9.68 7.36
C ALA A 12 -5.45 10.54 6.73
N GLU A 13 -4.31 9.95 6.34
CA GLU A 13 -3.22 10.66 5.65
C GLU A 13 -3.65 11.23 4.28
N PHE A 14 -4.57 10.54 3.59
CA PHE A 14 -5.18 11.03 2.36
C PHE A 14 -6.38 11.96 2.57
N GLY A 15 -6.84 12.14 3.81
CA GLY A 15 -8.07 12.88 4.12
C GLY A 15 -9.35 12.16 3.68
N PHE A 16 -9.33 10.84 3.54
CA PHE A 16 -10.50 10.03 3.17
C PHE A 16 -10.94 9.09 4.29
N SER A 17 -12.17 8.57 4.19
CA SER A 17 -12.60 7.44 5.04
C SER A 17 -11.98 6.12 4.58
N GLU A 18 -11.84 5.16 5.49
CA GLU A 18 -11.36 3.79 5.16
C GLU A 18 -12.19 3.16 4.04
N LYS A 19 -13.51 3.37 4.04
CA LYS A 19 -14.41 2.89 2.98
C LYS A 19 -14.04 3.47 1.60
N THR A 20 -13.64 4.74 1.56
CA THR A 20 -13.21 5.41 0.32
C THR A 20 -11.86 4.87 -0.14
N LEU A 21 -10.93 4.65 0.80
CA LEU A 21 -9.66 4.00 0.52
C LEU A 21 -9.89 2.61 -0.08
N GLN A 22 -10.73 1.78 0.54
CA GLN A 22 -11.06 0.44 0.06
C GLN A 22 -11.68 0.47 -1.35
N ARG A 23 -12.59 1.42 -1.64
CA ARG A 23 -13.16 1.58 -2.98
C ARG A 23 -12.12 1.96 -4.03
N LYS A 24 -11.20 2.88 -3.69
CA LYS A 24 -10.11 3.29 -4.59
C LYS A 24 -9.16 2.13 -4.86
N LEU A 25 -8.80 1.37 -3.83
CA LEU A 25 -7.95 0.18 -3.97
C LEU A 25 -8.60 -0.87 -4.88
N THR A 26 -9.88 -1.17 -4.67
CA THR A 26 -10.62 -2.09 -5.55
C THR A 26 -10.68 -1.59 -6.99
N ALA A 27 -10.88 -0.28 -7.21
CA ALA A 27 -10.87 0.31 -8.55
C ALA A 27 -9.50 0.23 -9.24
N LEU A 28 -8.42 0.14 -8.47
CA LEU A 28 -7.04 -0.05 -8.95
C LEU A 28 -6.62 -1.52 -9.02
N GLY A 29 -7.52 -2.48 -8.71
CA GLY A 29 -7.19 -3.90 -8.66
C GLY A 29 -6.30 -4.28 -7.47
N LEU A 30 -6.12 -3.39 -6.49
CA LEU A 30 -5.33 -3.66 -5.29
C LEU A 30 -6.22 -4.25 -4.20
N SER A 31 -5.80 -5.40 -3.67
CA SER A 31 -6.40 -6.02 -2.49
C SER A 31 -5.41 -5.98 -1.33
N LEU A 32 -5.80 -5.35 -0.23
CA LEU A 32 -4.97 -5.27 0.98
C LEU A 32 -5.54 -6.15 2.09
N PRO A 33 -4.69 -6.86 2.84
CA PRO A 33 -5.14 -7.71 3.94
C PRO A 33 -5.80 -6.89 5.05
N ARG A 34 -6.56 -7.56 5.91
CA ARG A 34 -7.09 -6.94 7.13
C ARG A 34 -5.95 -6.73 8.14
N GLY A 35 -6.03 -5.67 8.93
CA GLY A 35 -5.06 -5.38 9.99
C GLY A 35 -3.94 -4.42 9.56
N TYR A 36 -2.75 -4.64 10.12
CA TYR A 36 -1.58 -3.79 9.86
C TYR A 36 -1.03 -4.01 8.46
N LEU A 37 -0.68 -2.91 7.80
CA LEU A 37 -0.02 -2.88 6.51
C LEU A 37 1.48 -2.72 6.70
N SER A 38 2.24 -3.59 6.05
CA SER A 38 3.70 -3.54 6.04
C SER A 38 4.19 -2.29 5.30
N PRO A 39 5.41 -1.80 5.58
CA PRO A 39 6.00 -0.71 4.80
C PRO A 39 6.04 -0.98 3.29
N LEU A 40 6.13 -2.25 2.89
CA LEU A 40 6.06 -2.67 1.49
C LEU A 40 4.67 -2.44 0.89
N GLN A 41 3.63 -2.93 1.56
CA GLN A 41 2.24 -2.74 1.13
C GLN A 41 1.83 -1.27 1.11
N GLN A 42 2.30 -0.50 2.10
CA GLN A 42 2.12 0.94 2.15
C GLN A 42 2.75 1.62 0.93
N ARG A 43 3.97 1.22 0.54
CA ARG A 43 4.61 1.74 -0.67
C ARG A 43 3.79 1.45 -1.92
N GLU A 44 3.36 0.21 -2.11
CA GLU A 44 2.55 -0.17 -3.29
C GLU A 44 1.28 0.66 -3.37
N LEU A 45 0.63 0.87 -2.22
CA LEU A 45 -0.54 1.76 -2.12
C LEU A 45 -0.19 3.21 -2.48
N TYR A 46 0.90 3.77 -1.96
CA TYR A 46 1.30 5.16 -2.24
C TYR A 46 1.77 5.37 -3.68
N GLU A 47 2.45 4.40 -4.29
CA GLU A 47 2.82 4.47 -5.71
C GLU A 47 1.57 4.41 -6.60
N ALA A 48 0.53 3.65 -6.21
CA ALA A 48 -0.71 3.55 -6.98
C ALA A 48 -1.66 4.74 -6.78
N LEU A 49 -1.75 5.30 -5.57
CA LEU A 49 -2.66 6.42 -5.24
C LEU A 49 -1.99 7.80 -5.31
N GLY A 50 -0.66 7.84 -5.39
CA GLY A 50 0.14 9.04 -5.13
C GLY A 50 0.54 9.15 -3.66
N TYR A 51 1.66 9.80 -3.39
CA TYR A 51 2.14 10.03 -2.02
C TYR A 51 1.34 11.18 -1.39
N PRO A 52 0.71 10.99 -0.21
CA PRO A 52 0.03 12.06 0.48
C PRO A 52 1.03 13.07 1.05
N GLU A 53 0.56 14.28 1.31
CA GLU A 53 1.40 15.38 1.78
C GLU A 53 2.03 15.05 3.15
N GLY A 54 3.34 15.28 3.27
CA GLY A 54 4.09 14.98 4.50
C GLY A 54 4.60 13.53 4.61
N ILE A 55 4.31 12.66 3.64
CA ILE A 55 4.94 11.34 3.57
C ILE A 55 6.27 11.44 2.81
N ASP A 56 7.35 11.09 3.50
CA ASP A 56 8.68 11.02 2.92
C ASP A 56 8.79 9.83 1.94
N LYS A 57 8.80 10.13 0.64
CA LYS A 57 8.97 9.13 -0.41
C LYS A 57 10.33 8.43 -0.33
N GLU A 58 11.39 9.12 0.12
CA GLU A 58 12.73 8.54 0.19
C GLU A 58 12.81 7.43 1.24
N ALA A 59 12.04 7.52 2.32
CA ALA A 59 11.92 6.48 3.33
C ALA A 59 11.40 5.13 2.77
N TYR A 60 10.68 5.14 1.65
CA TYR A 60 10.15 3.94 0.99
C TYR A 60 10.99 3.48 -0.21
N ARG A 61 11.88 4.32 -0.76
CA ARG A 61 12.74 3.99 -1.91
C ARG A 61 13.68 2.83 -1.62
N GLY A 62 14.23 2.79 -0.40
CA GLY A 62 15.10 1.70 0.06
C GLY A 62 14.44 0.32 0.12
N LEU A 63 13.12 0.23 -0.04
CA LEU A 63 12.39 -1.03 -0.02
C LEU A 63 12.36 -1.73 -1.39
N GLU A 64 12.83 -1.11 -2.48
CA GLU A 64 12.82 -1.69 -3.86
C GLU A 64 13.68 -2.94 -3.97
N ALA A 65 14.76 -3.02 -3.19
CA ALA A 65 15.67 -4.16 -3.20
C ALA A 65 15.02 -5.45 -2.65
N LEU A 66 13.99 -5.35 -1.80
CA LEU A 66 13.35 -6.50 -1.15
C LEU A 66 12.24 -7.14 -1.99
N THR A 67 11.70 -6.43 -3.00
CA THR A 67 10.55 -6.90 -3.80
C THR A 67 10.92 -7.76 -5.00
N LYS A 68 12.21 -7.85 -5.38
CA LYS A 68 12.62 -8.65 -6.54
C LYS A 68 12.66 -10.17 -6.29
N GLU A 69 12.39 -10.65 -5.09
CA GLU A 69 12.42 -12.09 -4.76
C GLU A 69 11.04 -12.71 -4.41
N GLY A 70 9.92 -11.98 -4.54
CA GLY A 70 8.61 -12.42 -4.03
C GLY A 70 7.45 -12.50 -5.04
N GLY A 71 7.72 -12.58 -6.34
CA GLY A 71 6.68 -12.68 -7.38
C GLY A 71 6.34 -14.14 -7.76
N ASN A 72 5.66 -14.86 -6.87
CA ASN A 72 4.94 -16.13 -7.08
C ASN A 72 3.85 -16.13 -5.98
N ASP A 73 2.54 -16.32 -6.15
CA ASP A 73 1.62 -16.99 -7.07
C ASP A 73 0.40 -16.04 -7.19
N GLU A 74 -0.39 -15.97 -8.25
CA GLU A 74 -1.19 -17.06 -8.81
C GLU A 74 -1.25 -16.91 -10.33
N LYS A 75 -0.70 -17.92 -11.03
CA LYS A 75 -1.16 -18.27 -12.37
C LYS A 75 -2.48 -19.03 -12.23
N GLU A 76 -3.49 -18.49 -12.89
CA GLU A 76 -4.46 -19.16 -13.77
C GLU A 76 -4.35 -20.70 -13.87
N GLU A 77 -5.45 -21.43 -13.61
CA GLU A 77 -5.88 -22.54 -14.48
C GLU A 77 -7.39 -22.81 -14.37
N ASP A 78 -7.99 -22.98 -15.55
CA ASP A 78 -9.36 -23.35 -16.00
C ASP A 78 -10.40 -23.95 -15.03
#